data_AF-A0A9W8ZG91-F1
#
_entry.id   AF-A0A9W8ZG91-F1
#
_cell.length_a   1.000
_cell.length_b   1.000
_cell.length_c   1.000
_cell.angle_alpha   90.00
_cell.angle_beta   90.00
_cell.angle_gamma   90.00
#
_symmetry.space_group_name_H-M   'P 1'
#
loop_
_entity.id
_entity.type
_entity.pdbx_description
1 polymer ?
#
loop_
_entity_poly.entity_id
_entity_poly.type
_entity_poly.pdbx_seq_one_letter_code
_entity_poly.pdbx_strand_id
1 'polypeptide(L)'
;MNGVAGLSGWRWLFILEGIPVILWAVITWLYLPNYPENASFLTEDERAAIIADLPEQAPTMHAKTFDLEQVKAMLKSPTFVPFTMIWITHGVGGWGISFVLPTVIYELGISNTGIAQVMTMPPFTLVFVILLSLAWFIHTKRLSPWIAGLGVELTQIICYILLITIKKPVAKFVFVMIATAASQSFFPIIWPERIRAARGTTTAGLAIGITNASCQLMGIVGPQIYQPKFGPTYRVSYVCSIALLATCVGAVSTTWFFVMRDDRKRARMVDDDAQSPDSGPDEGKNAWVEDVIANPNGNHLSPSEVVAAIYETRASSPTLKRASCETSGDWGRANAKDAAACVQELATRSGQGIQCEIGFSSWFQDFCRIGNAKITASTGTQSKKSANCNDVARAAGKIFDSCWRADETVMGSEQLDGVFQVNILAP
;
A
#
# COMPACT_ATOMS: atom_id res chain seq x y z
N MET A 1 42.34 21.58 6.01
CA MET A 1 42.85 22.46 4.93
C MET A 1 42.80 23.94 5.35
N ASN A 2 43.23 24.30 6.58
CA ASN A 2 43.18 25.70 6.98
C ASN A 2 44.29 26.50 6.27
N GLY A 3 43.95 27.59 5.58
CA GLY A 3 44.90 28.44 4.85
C GLY A 3 45.24 27.98 3.43
N VAL A 4 44.74 26.81 3.00
CA VAL A 4 44.93 26.32 1.63
C VAL A 4 44.12 27.21 0.67
N ALA A 5 44.74 27.65 -0.43
CA ALA A 5 44.14 28.57 -1.41
C ALA A 5 43.55 29.86 -0.80
N GLY A 6 44.08 30.33 0.33
CA GLY A 6 43.59 31.53 1.02
C GLY A 6 42.23 31.36 1.72
N LEU A 7 41.71 30.13 1.81
CA LEU A 7 40.44 29.85 2.45
C LEU A 7 40.63 29.33 3.89
N SER A 8 39.72 29.73 4.76
CA SER A 8 39.62 29.16 6.11
C SER A 8 39.18 27.69 6.05
N GLY A 9 39.61 26.90 7.04
CA GLY A 9 39.29 25.47 7.10
C GLY A 9 37.78 25.16 7.05
N TRP A 10 36.93 25.99 7.65
CA TRP A 10 35.48 25.80 7.65
C TRP A 10 34.85 26.00 6.26
N ARG A 11 35.42 26.85 5.39
CA ARG A 11 34.95 27.02 4.00
C ARG A 11 35.26 25.77 3.18
N TRP A 12 36.46 25.21 3.37
CA TRP A 12 36.83 23.95 2.73
C TRP A 12 35.92 22.79 3.14
N LEU A 13 35.47 22.75 4.39
CA LEU A 13 34.49 21.75 4.84
C LEU A 13 33.21 21.82 4.01
N PHE A 14 32.61 23.01 3.84
CA PHE A 14 31.41 23.17 3.00
C PHE A 14 31.64 22.86 1.53
N ILE A 15 32.80 23.21 0.97
CA ILE A 15 33.12 22.92 -0.43
C ILE A 15 33.23 21.42 -0.65
N LEU A 16 34.00 20.73 0.19
CA LEU A 16 34.26 19.30 0.03
C LEU A 16 33.02 18.44 0.33
N GLU A 17 32.18 18.83 1.29
CA GLU A 17 30.92 18.14 1.56
C GLU A 17 29.84 18.49 0.53
N GLY A 18 29.86 19.70 -0.02
CA GLY A 18 28.87 20.18 -0.99
C GLY A 18 29.05 19.60 -2.40
N ILE A 19 30.29 19.43 -2.89
CA ILE A 19 30.55 18.93 -4.24
C ILE A 19 29.91 17.54 -4.48
N PRO A 20 30.11 16.52 -3.63
CA PRO A 20 29.47 15.22 -3.81
C PRO A 20 27.94 15.30 -3.83
N VAL A 21 27.35 16.18 -3.02
CA VAL A 21 25.89 16.36 -2.96
C VAL A 21 25.36 16.99 -4.25
N ILE A 22 26.05 17.99 -4.81
CA ILE A 22 25.68 18.60 -6.10
C ILE A 22 25.77 17.55 -7.22
N LEU A 23 26.85 16.76 -7.24
CA LEU A 23 27.00 15.67 -8.21
C LEU A 23 25.87 14.65 -8.09
N TRP A 24 25.53 14.23 -6.86
CA TRP A 24 24.40 13.34 -6.62
C TRP A 24 23.06 13.94 -7.02
N ALA A 25 22.84 15.24 -6.79
CA ALA A 25 21.63 15.92 -7.22
C ALA A 25 21.46 15.86 -8.75
N VAL A 26 22.53 16.12 -9.51
CA VAL A 26 22.53 16.00 -10.97
C VAL A 26 22.26 14.55 -11.41
N ILE A 27 22.91 13.57 -10.77
CA ILE A 27 22.67 12.14 -11.05
C ILE A 27 21.19 11.79 -10.78
N THR A 28 20.65 12.15 -9.63
CA THR A 28 19.24 11.86 -9.31
C THR A 28 18.27 12.54 -10.26
N TRP A 29 18.55 13.77 -10.70
CA TRP A 29 17.72 14.48 -11.66
C TRP A 29 17.69 13.81 -13.04
N LEU A 30 18.81 13.19 -13.44
CA LEU A 30 18.92 12.49 -14.73
C LEU A 30 18.41 11.04 -14.70
N TYR A 31 18.57 10.34 -13.58
CA TYR A 31 18.38 8.88 -13.51
C TYR A 31 17.20 8.40 -12.66
N LEU A 32 16.62 9.23 -11.78
CA LEU A 32 15.54 8.79 -10.89
C LEU A 32 14.20 8.78 -11.63
N PRO A 33 13.59 7.61 -11.93
CA PRO A 33 12.28 7.58 -12.55
C PRO A 33 11.19 8.02 -11.54
N ASN A 34 10.18 8.72 -12.02
CA ASN A 34 9.06 9.17 -11.18
C ASN A 34 8.14 8.01 -10.77
N TYR A 35 8.01 7.01 -11.64
CA TYR A 35 7.18 5.83 -11.43
C TYR A 35 7.82 4.59 -12.08
N PRO A 36 7.51 3.36 -11.63
CA PRO A 36 8.05 2.12 -12.19
C PRO A 36 7.80 1.97 -13.70
N GLU A 37 6.68 2.50 -14.21
CA GLU A 37 6.33 2.50 -15.64
C GLU A 37 7.30 3.34 -16.48
N ASN A 38 8.00 4.31 -15.89
CA ASN A 38 8.96 5.17 -16.57
C ASN A 38 10.41 4.77 -16.30
N ALA A 39 10.64 3.68 -15.56
CA ALA A 39 11.98 3.21 -15.26
C ALA A 39 12.62 2.57 -16.51
N SER A 40 13.62 3.25 -17.07
CA SER A 40 14.34 2.79 -18.27
C SER A 40 15.32 1.65 -18.01
N PHE A 41 15.64 1.37 -16.75
CA PHE A 41 16.56 0.30 -16.36
C PHE A 41 15.86 -1.04 -16.07
N LEU A 42 14.52 -1.07 -16.02
CA LEU A 42 13.74 -2.29 -15.80
C LEU A 42 13.41 -2.96 -17.13
N THR A 43 13.54 -4.28 -17.17
CA THR A 43 12.95 -5.11 -18.24
C THR A 43 11.43 -5.11 -18.14
N GLU A 44 10.73 -5.52 -19.20
CA GLU A 44 9.27 -5.54 -19.21
C GLU A 44 8.69 -6.51 -18.18
N ASP A 45 9.34 -7.67 -17.99
CA ASP A 45 8.95 -8.67 -17.00
C ASP A 45 9.17 -8.16 -15.56
N GLU A 46 10.31 -7.52 -15.28
CA GLU A 46 10.59 -6.91 -13.97
C GLU A 46 9.62 -5.76 -13.66
N ARG A 47 9.32 -4.95 -14.67
CA ARG A 47 8.35 -3.87 -14.56
C ARG A 47 6.96 -4.40 -14.25
N ALA A 48 6.50 -5.42 -14.97
CA ALA A 48 5.21 -6.05 -14.72
C ALA A 48 5.14 -6.66 -13.31
N ALA A 49 6.21 -7.34 -12.87
CA ALA A 49 6.30 -7.89 -11.53
C ALA A 49 6.23 -6.80 -10.44
N ILE A 50 6.97 -5.70 -10.59
CA ILE A 50 6.95 -4.58 -9.64
C ILE A 50 5.58 -3.91 -9.61
N ILE A 51 4.94 -3.72 -10.77
CA ILE A 51 3.59 -3.13 -10.83
C ILE A 51 2.56 -4.04 -10.15
N ALA A 52 2.68 -5.36 -10.33
CA ALA A 52 1.82 -6.33 -9.67
C ALA A 52 2.02 -6.38 -8.14
N ASP A 53 3.24 -6.15 -7.65
CA ASP A 53 3.57 -6.12 -6.22
C ASP A 53 3.18 -4.81 -5.52
N LEU A 54 2.87 -3.75 -6.28
CA LEU A 54 2.41 -2.49 -5.69
C LEU A 54 1.06 -2.71 -5.00
N PRO A 55 0.89 -2.18 -3.77
CA PRO A 55 -0.43 -2.16 -3.15
C PRO A 55 -1.44 -1.48 -4.06
N GLU A 56 -2.67 -1.97 -4.11
CA GLU A 56 -3.79 -1.33 -4.84
C GLU A 56 -3.99 0.16 -4.47
N GLN A 57 -3.50 0.53 -3.28
CA GLN A 57 -3.57 1.88 -2.71
C GLN A 57 -2.35 2.75 -3.06
N ALA A 58 -1.38 2.23 -3.80
CA ALA A 58 -0.16 2.93 -4.17
C ALA A 58 -0.47 4.08 -5.16
N PRO A 59 0.34 5.15 -5.16
CA PRO A 59 0.16 6.22 -6.12
C PRO A 59 0.44 5.77 -7.55
N THR A 60 -0.58 5.87 -8.40
CA THR A 60 -0.46 5.64 -9.83
C THR A 60 -0.18 6.94 -10.57
N MET A 61 0.46 6.85 -11.73
CA MET A 61 0.77 8.00 -12.59
C MET A 61 -0.48 8.79 -13.00
N HIS A 62 -1.65 8.14 -13.04
CA HIS A 62 -2.92 8.73 -13.46
C HIS A 62 -3.81 9.20 -12.30
N ALA A 63 -3.39 9.01 -11.04
CA ALA A 63 -4.18 9.41 -9.88
C ALA A 63 -4.32 10.95 -9.79
N LYS A 64 -5.51 11.43 -9.39
CA LYS A 64 -5.72 12.86 -9.09
C LYS A 64 -4.73 13.31 -8.01
N THR A 65 -4.14 14.49 -8.21
CA THR A 65 -3.09 15.04 -7.36
C THR A 65 -3.59 15.56 -6.00
N PHE A 66 -4.90 15.82 -5.88
CA PHE A 66 -5.51 16.29 -4.64
C PHE A 66 -7.00 15.92 -4.55
N ASP A 67 -7.39 15.27 -3.46
CA ASP A 67 -8.77 14.89 -3.16
C ASP A 67 -9.13 15.26 -1.71
N LEU A 68 -10.08 16.19 -1.56
CA LEU A 68 -10.52 16.68 -0.26
C LEU A 68 -11.24 15.60 0.57
N GLU A 69 -11.89 14.63 -0.07
CA GLU A 69 -12.51 13.50 0.64
C GLU A 69 -11.46 12.60 1.26
N GLN A 70 -10.35 12.35 0.55
CA GLN A 70 -9.20 11.62 1.09
C GLN A 70 -8.59 12.34 2.29
N VAL A 71 -8.48 13.68 2.25
CA VAL A 71 -8.01 14.48 3.40
C VAL A 71 -8.95 14.32 4.60
N LYS A 72 -10.27 14.41 4.41
CA LYS A 72 -11.25 14.20 5.49
C LYS A 72 -11.18 12.77 6.04
N ALA A 73 -11.00 11.78 5.18
CA ALA A 73 -10.85 10.38 5.58
C ALA A 73 -9.56 10.17 6.40
N MET A 74 -8.45 10.79 5.98
CA MET A 74 -7.18 10.80 6.71
C MET A 74 -7.34 11.36 8.12
N LEU A 75 -7.95 12.55 8.25
CA LEU A 75 -8.14 13.20 9.55
C LEU A 75 -9.06 12.40 10.48
N LYS A 76 -10.00 11.63 9.93
CA LYS A 76 -10.87 10.71 10.67
C LYS A 76 -10.23 9.35 10.96
N SER A 77 -9.08 9.06 10.37
CA SER A 77 -8.41 7.77 10.55
C SER A 77 -7.95 7.59 12.01
N PRO A 78 -8.28 6.46 12.66
CA PRO A 78 -7.89 6.20 14.04
C PRO A 78 -6.37 6.05 14.20
N THR A 79 -5.62 5.84 13.12
CA THR A 79 -4.15 5.70 13.16
C THR A 79 -3.41 7.03 13.01
N PHE A 80 -4.02 8.05 12.40
CA PHE A 80 -3.33 9.30 12.03
C PHE A 80 -2.83 10.09 13.25
N VAL A 81 -3.69 10.28 14.25
CA VAL A 81 -3.34 11.01 15.47
C VAL A 81 -2.27 10.26 16.29
N PRO A 82 -2.43 8.95 16.58
CA PRO A 82 -1.37 8.17 17.23
C PRO A 82 -0.02 8.23 16.49
N PHE A 83 0.02 8.09 15.16
CA PHE A 83 1.27 8.22 14.38
C PHE A 83 1.89 9.62 14.51
N THR A 84 1.08 10.66 14.45
CA THR A 84 1.58 12.04 14.64
C THR A 84 2.14 12.24 16.05
N MET A 85 1.45 11.69 17.07
CA MET A 85 1.92 11.73 18.45
C MET A 85 3.26 11.00 18.63
N ILE A 86 3.44 9.82 18.02
CA ILE A 86 4.72 9.08 18.04
C ILE A 86 5.86 9.96 17.54
N TRP A 87 5.68 10.65 16.40
CA TRP A 87 6.74 11.48 15.81
C TRP A 87 7.08 12.70 16.66
N ILE A 88 6.09 13.31 17.32
CA ILE A 88 6.32 14.45 18.21
C ILE A 88 7.00 13.99 19.50
N THR A 89 6.45 12.98 20.18
CA THR A 89 6.93 12.58 21.51
C THR A 89 8.28 11.88 21.44
N HIS A 90 8.49 10.97 20.48
CA HIS A 90 9.81 10.38 20.23
C HIS A 90 10.79 11.41 19.68
N GLY A 91 10.36 12.29 18.78
CA GLY A 91 11.21 13.36 18.28
C GLY A 91 11.79 14.16 19.44
N VAL A 92 10.93 14.73 20.28
CA VAL A 92 11.34 15.63 21.37
C VAL A 92 12.03 14.88 22.52
N GLY A 93 11.41 13.82 23.06
CA GLY A 93 11.94 13.11 24.22
C GLY A 93 13.06 12.12 23.86
N GLY A 94 12.98 11.54 22.68
CA GLY A 94 13.93 10.55 22.20
C GLY A 94 15.12 11.19 21.53
N TRP A 95 14.87 11.82 20.37
CA TRP A 95 15.92 12.32 19.48
C TRP A 95 16.49 13.68 19.92
N GLY A 96 15.75 14.46 20.73
CA GLY A 96 16.17 15.80 21.18
C GLY A 96 17.57 15.89 21.80
N ILE A 97 18.02 14.85 22.50
CA ILE A 97 19.38 14.77 23.08
C ILE A 97 20.49 14.84 22.00
N SER A 98 20.22 14.39 20.77
CA SER A 98 21.23 14.33 19.71
C SER A 98 21.69 15.72 19.25
N PHE A 99 20.84 16.74 19.37
CA PHE A 99 21.21 18.13 19.03
C PHE A 99 22.23 18.73 19.99
N VAL A 100 22.27 18.24 21.22
CA VAL A 100 23.15 18.74 22.29
C VAL A 100 24.09 17.65 22.81
N LEU A 101 24.20 16.53 22.10
CA LEU A 101 24.96 15.36 22.54
C LEU A 101 26.41 15.69 22.91
N PRO A 102 27.15 16.51 22.14
CA PRO A 102 28.50 16.91 22.54
C PRO A 102 28.53 17.67 23.86
N THR A 103 27.54 18.54 24.12
CA THR A 103 27.42 19.30 25.37
C THR A 103 27.13 18.36 26.55
N VAL A 104 26.21 17.41 26.37
CA VAL A 104 25.90 16.40 27.39
C VAL A 104 27.15 15.57 27.71
N ILE A 105 27.91 15.14 26.70
CA ILE A 105 29.17 14.40 26.88
C ILE A 105 30.24 15.24 27.56
N TYR A 106 30.39 16.51 27.18
CA TYR A 106 31.32 17.45 27.79
C TYR A 106 31.03 17.63 29.29
N GLU A 107 29.76 17.78 29.66
CA GLU A 107 29.34 17.96 31.05
C GLU A 107 29.47 16.70 31.92
N LEU A 108 29.71 15.52 31.33
CA LEU A 108 30.14 14.33 32.09
C LEU A 108 31.54 14.50 32.70
N GLY A 109 32.32 15.48 32.25
CA GLY A 109 33.67 15.75 32.76
C GLY A 109 34.73 14.76 32.29
N ILE A 110 34.43 13.97 31.25
CA ILE A 110 35.34 12.95 30.69
C ILE A 110 36.18 13.46 29.52
N SER A 111 35.87 14.65 28.98
CA SER A 111 36.50 15.16 27.77
C SER A 111 36.50 16.69 27.70
N ASN A 112 37.45 17.26 26.94
CA ASN A 112 37.44 18.66 26.56
C ASN A 112 36.49 18.88 25.37
N THR A 113 36.12 20.14 25.10
CA THR A 113 35.13 20.50 24.06
C THR A 113 35.39 19.86 22.68
N GLY A 114 36.64 19.83 22.22
CA GLY A 114 37.02 19.18 20.95
C GLY A 114 36.90 17.65 20.99
N ILE A 115 37.26 17.03 22.11
CA ILE A 115 37.19 15.56 22.28
C ILE A 115 35.73 15.12 22.44
N ALA A 116 34.88 15.93 23.10
CA ALA A 116 33.46 15.64 23.27
C ALA A 116 32.73 15.46 21.93
N GLN A 117 33.11 16.23 20.91
CA GLN A 117 32.60 16.07 19.54
C GLN A 117 33.01 14.71 18.95
N VAL A 118 34.29 14.34 19.08
CA VAL A 118 34.79 13.02 18.62
C VAL A 118 34.10 11.87 19.37
N MET A 119 33.81 12.06 20.66
CA MET A 119 33.11 11.08 21.50
C MET A 119 31.62 10.88 21.14
N THR A 120 31.09 11.60 20.15
CA THR A 120 29.79 11.26 19.55
C THR A 120 29.89 10.10 18.55
N MET A 121 31.08 9.79 18.02
CA MET A 121 31.28 8.70 17.07
C MET A 121 30.88 7.32 17.62
N PRO A 122 31.22 6.92 18.86
CA PRO A 122 30.81 5.63 19.39
C PRO A 122 29.28 5.44 19.47
N PRO A 123 28.48 6.41 19.99
CA PRO A 123 27.01 6.36 19.87
C PRO A 123 26.51 6.09 18.46
N PHE A 124 26.99 6.84 17.46
CA PHE A 124 26.54 6.66 16.07
C PHE A 124 27.02 5.34 15.44
N THR A 125 28.19 4.84 15.84
CA THR A 125 28.64 3.50 15.42
C THR A 125 27.73 2.41 15.99
N LEU A 126 27.27 2.58 17.23
CA LEU A 126 26.31 1.67 17.85
C LEU A 126 24.93 1.75 17.17
N VAL A 127 24.49 2.94 16.71
CA VAL A 127 23.28 3.10 15.88
C VAL A 127 23.37 2.16 14.67
N PHE A 128 24.48 2.19 13.93
CA PHE A 128 24.67 1.36 12.74
C PHE A 128 24.51 -0.13 13.06
N VAL A 129 25.15 -0.61 14.13
CA VAL A 129 25.08 -2.02 14.54
C VAL A 129 23.66 -2.42 14.96
N ILE A 130 23.01 -1.62 15.81
CA ILE A 130 21.66 -1.92 16.31
C ILE A 130 20.64 -1.85 15.19
N LEU A 131 20.67 -0.79 14.37
CA LEU A 131 19.72 -0.59 13.29
C LEU A 131 19.82 -1.71 12.25
N LEU A 132 21.03 -2.09 11.81
CA LEU A 132 21.19 -3.18 10.85
C LEU A 132 20.78 -4.53 11.43
N SER A 133 21.08 -4.78 12.70
CA SER A 133 20.64 -6.01 13.38
C SER A 133 19.11 -6.08 13.43
N LEU A 134 18.45 -5.01 13.86
CA LEU A 134 16.99 -4.93 13.92
C LEU A 134 16.37 -5.05 12.53
N ALA A 135 16.93 -4.38 11.52
CA ALA A 135 16.49 -4.49 10.13
C ALA A 135 16.57 -5.94 9.63
N TRP A 136 17.66 -6.66 9.92
CA TRP A 136 17.81 -8.07 9.57
C TRP A 136 16.75 -8.95 10.25
N PHE A 137 16.52 -8.79 11.55
CA PHE A 137 15.51 -9.57 12.27
C PHE A 137 14.08 -9.29 11.82
N ILE A 138 13.79 -8.03 11.45
CA ILE A 138 12.50 -7.63 10.89
C ILE A 138 12.32 -8.22 9.49
N HIS A 139 13.34 -8.09 8.62
CA HIS A 139 13.29 -8.60 7.25
C HIS A 139 13.12 -10.13 7.22
N THR A 140 13.80 -10.85 8.11
CA THR A 140 13.67 -12.31 8.27
C THR A 140 12.39 -12.74 9.01
N LYS A 141 11.46 -11.81 9.30
CA LYS A 141 10.20 -12.02 10.01
C LYS A 141 10.35 -12.66 11.40
N ARG A 142 11.56 -12.60 11.99
CA ARG A 142 11.86 -13.11 13.34
C ARG A 142 11.40 -12.16 14.43
N LEU A 143 11.27 -10.87 14.10
CA LEU A 143 10.86 -9.82 15.02
C LEU A 143 9.83 -8.91 14.34
N SER A 144 8.73 -8.65 15.03
CA SER A 144 7.74 -7.66 14.57
C SER A 144 8.33 -6.25 14.70
N PRO A 145 8.15 -5.36 13.69
CA PRO A 145 8.55 -3.96 13.78
C PRO A 145 7.99 -3.25 15.02
N TRP A 146 6.77 -3.61 15.44
CA TRP A 146 6.12 -3.04 16.62
C TRP A 146 6.80 -3.47 17.92
N ILE A 147 7.17 -4.74 18.03
CA ILE A 147 7.88 -5.27 19.21
C ILE A 147 9.29 -4.67 19.27
N ALA A 148 9.97 -4.56 18.13
CA ALA A 148 11.27 -3.90 18.02
C ALA A 148 11.19 -2.43 18.47
N GLY A 149 10.19 -1.68 17.96
CA GLY A 149 9.94 -0.30 18.33
C GLY A 149 9.69 -0.11 19.82
N LEU A 150 8.82 -0.93 20.41
CA LEU A 150 8.58 -0.92 21.86
C LEU A 150 9.84 -1.28 22.66
N GLY A 151 10.62 -2.25 22.19
CA GLY A 151 11.86 -2.68 22.84
C GLY A 151 12.92 -1.57 22.89
N VAL A 152 13.13 -0.84 21.79
CA VAL A 152 14.08 0.27 21.76
C VAL A 152 13.62 1.46 22.61
N GLU A 153 12.31 1.76 22.60
CA GLU A 153 11.71 2.80 23.45
C GLU A 153 11.88 2.49 24.94
N LEU A 154 11.57 1.26 25.35
CA LEU A 154 11.76 0.82 26.74
C LEU A 154 13.24 0.84 27.14
N THR A 155 14.13 0.43 26.24
CA THR A 155 15.58 0.51 26.47
C THR A 155 16.02 1.95 26.70
N GLN A 156 15.48 2.90 25.94
CA GLN A 156 15.78 4.32 26.10
C GLN A 156 15.27 4.87 27.44
N ILE A 157 14.03 4.54 27.84
CA ILE A 157 13.47 4.91 29.15
C ILE A 157 14.36 4.38 30.28
N ILE A 158 14.77 3.12 30.22
CA ILE A 158 15.66 2.50 31.20
C ILE A 158 16.99 3.26 31.27
N CYS A 159 17.60 3.59 30.12
CA CYS A 159 18.86 4.34 30.09
C CYS A 159 18.71 5.75 30.70
N TYR A 160 17.61 6.45 30.45
CA TYR A 160 17.35 7.75 31.08
C TYR A 160 17.14 7.66 32.60
N ILE A 161 16.47 6.60 33.10
CA ILE A 161 16.36 6.33 34.54
C ILE A 161 17.74 6.07 35.14
N LEU A 162 18.58 5.29 34.46
CA LEU A 162 19.94 4.99 34.89
C LEU A 162 20.84 6.24 34.88
N LEU A 163 20.66 7.15 33.93
CA LEU A 163 21.38 8.43 33.87
C LEU A 163 21.05 9.37 35.03
N ILE A 164 19.84 9.28 35.58
CA ILE A 164 19.43 10.03 36.78
C ILE A 164 20.04 9.42 38.05
N THR A 165 20.10 8.09 38.12
CA THR A 165 20.46 7.37 39.36
C THR A 165 21.97 7.15 39.52
N ILE A 166 22.69 6.94 38.42
CA ILE A 166 24.11 6.60 38.43
C ILE A 166 24.97 7.87 38.41
N LYS A 167 25.99 7.92 39.27
CA LYS A 167 26.90 9.07 39.38
C LYS A 167 28.21 8.92 38.61
N LYS A 168 28.64 7.69 38.29
CA LYS A 168 29.93 7.42 37.64
C LYS A 168 29.94 7.96 36.20
N PRO A 169 30.88 8.86 35.82
CA PRO A 169 30.90 9.48 34.49
C PRO A 169 30.99 8.49 33.32
N VAL A 170 31.86 7.49 33.43
CA VAL A 170 32.03 6.44 32.40
C VAL A 170 30.75 5.64 32.20
N ALA A 171 30.04 5.30 33.29
CA ALA A 171 28.78 4.60 33.21
C ALA A 171 27.70 5.46 32.54
N LYS A 172 27.63 6.76 32.87
CA LYS A 172 26.72 7.69 32.18
C LYS A 172 27.01 7.76 30.69
N PHE A 173 28.28 7.81 30.28
CA PHE A 173 28.62 7.79 28.85
C PHE A 173 28.10 6.54 28.14
N VAL A 174 28.24 5.36 28.75
CA VAL A 174 27.69 4.10 28.21
C VAL A 174 26.17 4.16 28.07
N PHE A 175 25.45 4.69 29.06
CA PHE A 175 24.00 4.82 28.96
C PHE A 175 23.55 5.88 27.95
N VAL A 176 24.28 7.00 27.81
CA VAL A 176 24.04 7.98 26.74
C VAL A 176 24.25 7.33 25.37
N MET A 177 25.29 6.52 25.22
CA MET A 177 25.59 5.77 23.99
C MET A 177 24.44 4.83 23.62
N ILE A 178 23.97 4.00 24.57
CA ILE A 178 22.86 3.06 24.34
C ILE A 178 21.55 3.82 24.08
N ALA A 179 21.24 4.86 24.86
CA ALA A 179 20.04 5.68 24.68
C ALA A 179 19.99 6.34 23.29
N THR A 180 21.12 6.92 22.86
CA THR A 180 21.24 7.54 21.54
C THR A 180 21.07 6.50 20.44
N ALA A 181 21.69 5.33 20.58
CA ALA A 181 21.59 4.26 19.59
C ALA A 181 20.17 3.71 19.44
N ALA A 182 19.49 3.47 20.57
CA ALA A 182 18.08 3.09 20.59
C ALA A 182 17.18 4.16 19.94
N SER A 183 17.42 5.43 20.28
CA SER A 183 16.61 6.55 19.78
C SER A 183 16.66 6.71 18.25
N GLN A 184 17.86 6.66 17.67
CA GLN A 184 18.05 6.80 16.22
C GLN A 184 17.51 5.58 15.44
N SER A 185 17.48 4.42 16.08
CA SER A 185 17.01 3.18 15.44
C SER A 185 15.48 3.11 15.33
N PHE A 186 14.75 3.84 16.17
CA PHE A 186 13.29 3.76 16.24
C PHE A 186 12.57 4.22 14.97
N PHE A 187 12.92 5.40 14.42
CA PHE A 187 12.21 5.94 13.25
C PHE A 187 12.32 5.04 12.03
N PRO A 188 13.51 4.57 11.60
CA PRO A 188 13.61 3.66 10.45
C PRO A 188 12.79 2.38 10.59
N ILE A 189 12.59 1.87 11.82
CA ILE A 189 11.82 0.65 12.10
C ILE A 189 10.32 0.88 11.94
N ILE A 190 9.81 2.01 12.45
CA ILE A 190 8.37 2.31 12.45
C ILE A 190 7.92 3.03 11.18
N TRP A 191 8.84 3.61 10.41
CA TRP A 191 8.51 4.35 9.19
C TRP A 191 7.76 3.53 8.14
N PRO A 192 8.17 2.27 7.80
CA PRO A 192 7.43 1.46 6.83
C PRO A 192 6.00 1.16 7.27
N GLU A 193 5.80 0.94 8.57
CA GLU A 193 4.47 0.69 9.15
C GLU A 193 3.55 1.90 8.97
N ARG A 194 4.09 3.12 9.09
CA ARG A 194 3.35 4.36 8.82
C ARG A 194 2.95 4.48 7.35
N ILE A 195 3.86 4.15 6.43
CA ILE A 195 3.57 4.17 4.99
C ILE A 195 2.44 3.17 4.68
N ARG A 196 2.50 1.96 5.24
CA ARG A 196 1.44 0.94 5.08
C ARG A 196 0.09 1.41 5.62
N ALA A 197 0.08 2.24 6.66
CA ALA A 197 -1.15 2.76 7.25
C ALA A 197 -1.76 3.94 6.47
N ALA A 198 -1.00 4.62 5.60
CA ALA A 198 -1.50 5.70 4.76
C ALA A 198 -2.17 5.14 3.50
N ARG A 199 -3.40 5.57 3.19
CA ARG A 199 -4.20 5.03 2.07
C ARG A 199 -4.54 6.11 1.04
N GLY A 200 -4.19 5.88 -0.22
CA GLY A 200 -4.46 6.79 -1.32
C GLY A 200 -3.39 7.88 -1.47
N THR A 201 -3.31 8.45 -2.67
CA THR A 201 -2.22 9.34 -3.11
C THR A 201 -2.14 10.62 -2.29
N THR A 202 -3.28 11.29 -2.07
CA THR A 202 -3.36 12.54 -1.32
C THR A 202 -3.03 12.31 0.15
N THR A 203 -3.54 11.22 0.73
CA THR A 203 -3.27 10.84 2.12
C THR A 203 -1.81 10.48 2.33
N ALA A 204 -1.19 9.73 1.41
CA ALA A 204 0.22 9.35 1.51
C ALA A 204 1.11 10.61 1.53
N GLY A 205 0.92 11.54 0.59
CA GLY A 205 1.68 12.79 0.57
C GLY A 205 1.41 13.68 1.79
N LEU A 206 0.14 13.95 2.09
CA LEU A 206 -0.24 14.90 3.14
C LEU A 206 0.01 14.34 4.55
N ALA A 207 -0.31 13.08 4.83
CA ALA A 207 -0.07 12.48 6.14
C ALA A 207 1.43 12.43 6.44
N ILE A 208 2.24 11.96 5.49
CA ILE A 208 3.70 11.91 5.64
C ILE A 208 4.24 13.33 5.83
N GLY A 209 3.78 14.30 5.04
CA GLY A 209 4.18 15.70 5.16
C GLY A 209 3.88 16.31 6.52
N ILE A 210 2.64 16.17 7.01
CA ILE A 210 2.22 16.71 8.32
C ILE A 210 3.00 16.05 9.45
N THR A 211 3.10 14.71 9.44
CA THR A 211 3.83 13.99 10.49
C THR A 211 5.31 14.36 10.48
N ASN A 212 5.95 14.50 9.31
CA ASN A 212 7.36 14.91 9.22
C ASN A 212 7.56 16.37 9.67
N ALA A 213 6.68 17.28 9.27
CA ALA A 213 6.70 18.67 9.73
C ALA A 213 6.53 18.76 11.26
N SER A 214 5.62 17.97 11.83
CA SER A 214 5.42 17.92 13.29
C SER A 214 6.64 17.40 14.05
N CYS A 215 7.41 16.51 13.44
CA CYS A 215 8.64 15.98 14.01
C CYS A 215 9.68 17.10 14.23
N GLN A 216 9.72 18.10 13.35
CA GLN A 216 10.68 19.22 13.46
C GLN A 216 10.51 20.07 14.72
N LEU A 217 9.40 19.92 15.46
CA LEU A 217 9.30 20.43 16.83
C LEU A 217 10.44 19.96 17.71
N MET A 218 11.07 18.82 17.41
CA MET A 218 12.23 18.34 18.15
C MET A 218 13.47 19.22 18.00
N GLY A 219 13.69 19.84 16.85
CA GLY A 219 14.78 20.81 16.68
C GLY A 219 14.56 22.10 17.48
N ILE A 220 13.29 22.46 17.73
CA ILE A 220 12.91 23.65 18.50
C ILE A 220 12.91 23.36 20.01
N VAL A 221 12.22 22.30 20.43
CA VAL A 221 11.99 21.97 21.85
C VAL A 221 13.11 21.12 22.45
N GLY A 222 13.70 20.21 21.67
CA GLY A 222 14.73 19.28 22.13
C GLY A 222 15.91 19.98 22.82
N PRO A 223 16.61 20.93 22.16
CA PRO A 223 17.70 21.68 22.79
C PRO A 223 17.27 22.48 24.03
N GLN A 224 16.00 22.92 24.10
CA GLN A 224 15.48 23.70 25.24
C GLN A 224 15.28 22.82 26.49
N ILE A 225 14.99 21.54 26.31
CA ILE A 225 14.90 20.57 27.41
C ILE A 225 16.28 20.31 28.02
N TYR A 226 17.36 20.42 27.23
CA TYR A 226 18.74 20.16 27.65
C TYR A 226 19.57 21.44 27.78
N GLN A 227 18.98 22.53 28.25
CA GLN A 227 19.72 23.75 28.56
C GLN A 227 20.81 23.51 29.64
N PRO A 228 21.96 24.21 29.57
CA PRO A 228 23.03 24.08 30.56
C PRO A 228 22.60 24.33 32.02
N LYS A 229 21.51 25.09 32.25
CA LYS A 229 20.93 25.32 33.59
C LYS A 229 20.46 24.04 34.29
N PHE A 230 20.18 22.98 33.52
CA PHE A 230 19.79 21.67 34.04
C PHE A 230 20.99 20.71 34.16
N GLY A 231 22.15 21.10 33.64
CA GLY A 231 23.42 20.38 33.75
C GLY A 231 24.02 20.43 35.16
N PRO A 232 25.00 19.57 35.48
CA PRO A 232 25.56 18.48 34.67
C PRO A 232 24.77 17.15 34.80
N THR A 233 23.75 17.13 35.66
CA THR A 233 22.99 15.90 35.92
C THR A 233 21.81 15.73 34.97
N TYR A 234 21.31 16.81 34.36
CA TYR A 234 20.20 16.81 33.39
C TYR A 234 18.94 16.09 33.89
N ARG A 235 18.73 16.07 35.22
CA ARG A 235 17.63 15.31 35.84
C ARG A 235 16.26 15.73 35.33
N VAL A 236 16.03 17.05 35.23
CA VAL A 236 14.76 17.60 34.69
C VAL A 236 14.60 17.17 33.23
N SER A 237 15.65 17.27 32.43
CA SER A 237 15.67 16.90 31.02
C SER A 237 15.31 15.44 30.80
N TYR A 238 15.92 14.54 31.57
CA TYR A 238 15.64 13.11 31.50
C TYR A 238 14.24 12.75 32.00
N VAL A 239 13.72 13.40 33.05
CA VAL A 239 12.35 13.18 33.52
C VAL A 239 11.32 13.62 32.48
N CYS A 240 11.48 14.80 31.89
CA CYS A 240 10.63 15.27 30.80
C CYS A 240 10.69 14.31 29.60
N SER A 241 11.90 13.85 29.25
CA SER A 241 12.10 12.90 28.16
C SER A 241 11.42 11.56 28.43
N ILE A 242 11.54 11.01 29.65
CA ILE A 242 10.87 9.76 30.06
C ILE A 242 9.34 9.91 29.94
N ALA A 243 8.76 11.03 30.36
CA ALA A 243 7.31 11.26 30.25
C ALA A 243 6.84 11.28 28.78
N LEU A 244 7.62 11.91 27.90
CA LEU A 244 7.36 11.92 26.46
C LEU A 244 7.49 10.52 25.86
N LEU A 245 8.54 9.77 26.19
CA LEU A 245 8.73 8.40 25.72
C LEU A 245 7.65 7.44 26.26
N ALA A 246 7.20 7.58 27.50
CA ALA A 246 6.07 6.82 28.02
C ALA A 246 4.77 7.10 27.23
N THR A 247 4.58 8.36 26.83
CA THR A 247 3.48 8.75 25.93
C THR A 247 3.68 8.14 24.53
N CYS A 248 4.92 8.08 24.03
CA CYS A 248 5.26 7.40 22.78
C CYS A 248 4.90 5.91 22.84
N VAL A 249 5.30 5.19 23.89
CA VAL A 249 4.96 3.78 24.11
C VAL A 249 3.44 3.55 24.06
N GLY A 250 2.67 4.42 24.71
CA GLY A 250 1.20 4.38 24.65
C GLY A 250 0.66 4.62 23.23
N ALA A 251 1.24 5.56 22.49
CA ALA A 251 0.85 5.86 21.11
C ALA A 251 1.24 4.72 20.14
N VAL A 252 2.43 4.12 20.29
CA VAL A 252 2.88 2.93 19.53
C VAL A 252 1.93 1.77 19.78
N SER A 253 1.60 1.49 21.04
CA SER A 253 0.68 0.40 21.42
C SER A 253 -0.72 0.61 20.84
N THR A 254 -1.23 1.83 20.92
CA THR A 254 -2.53 2.22 20.34
C THR A 254 -2.54 2.06 18.82
N THR A 255 -1.47 2.51 18.16
CA THR A 255 -1.32 2.41 16.71
C THR A 255 -1.26 0.94 16.28
N TRP A 256 -0.44 0.14 16.96
CA TRP A 256 -0.32 -1.29 16.70
C TRP A 256 -1.67 -2.00 16.86
N PHE A 257 -2.43 -1.68 17.90
CA PHE A 257 -3.78 -2.22 18.10
C PHE A 257 -4.72 -1.89 16.94
N PHE A 258 -4.77 -0.63 16.49
CA PHE A 258 -5.64 -0.25 15.37
C PHE A 258 -5.22 -0.89 14.05
N VAL A 259 -3.92 -0.94 13.76
CA VAL A 259 -3.41 -1.60 12.55
C VAL A 259 -3.73 -3.10 12.58
N MET A 260 -3.48 -3.78 13.71
CA MET A 260 -3.80 -5.20 13.84
C MET A 260 -5.31 -5.48 13.73
N ARG A 261 -6.15 -4.58 14.26
CA ARG A 261 -7.61 -4.69 14.14
C ARG A 261 -8.06 -4.56 12.69
N ASP A 262 -7.49 -3.62 11.95
CA ASP A 262 -7.81 -3.43 10.54
C ASP A 262 -7.31 -4.59 9.67
N ASP A 263 -6.11 -5.09 9.93
CA ASP A 263 -5.55 -6.27 9.24
C ASP A 263 -6.42 -7.51 9.48
N ARG A 264 -6.87 -7.74 10.72
CA ARG A 264 -7.79 -8.86 11.05
C ARG A 264 -9.16 -8.72 10.39
N LYS A 265 -9.70 -7.50 10.28
CA LYS A 265 -10.98 -7.27 9.58
C LYS A 265 -10.86 -7.61 8.11
N ARG A 266 -9.74 -7.21 7.47
CA ARG A 266 -9.48 -7.51 6.06
C ARG A 266 -9.31 -9.00 5.81
N ALA A 267 -8.55 -9.70 6.67
CA ALA A 267 -8.42 -11.14 6.58
C ALA A 267 -9.79 -11.85 6.65
N ARG A 268 -10.68 -11.40 7.55
CA ARG A 268 -12.05 -11.92 7.63
C ARG A 268 -12.88 -11.63 6.38
N MET A 269 -12.76 -10.43 5.79
CA MET A 269 -13.47 -10.10 4.55
C MET A 269 -13.03 -11.02 3.41
N VAL A 270 -11.72 -11.30 3.29
CA VAL A 270 -11.20 -12.26 2.30
C VAL A 270 -11.70 -13.68 2.59
N ASP A 271 -11.73 -14.11 3.85
CA ASP A 271 -12.26 -15.43 4.22
C ASP A 271 -13.79 -15.54 3.98
N ASP A 272 -14.56 -14.48 4.26
CA ASP A 272 -16.01 -14.41 4.04
C ASP A 272 -16.32 -14.35 2.52
N ASP A 273 -15.53 -13.59 1.75
CA ASP A 273 -15.61 -13.54 0.28
C ASP A 273 -15.19 -14.89 -0.34
N ALA A 274 -14.36 -15.68 0.32
CA ALA A 274 -14.04 -17.05 -0.10
C ALA A 274 -15.12 -18.08 0.29
N GLN A 275 -15.92 -17.80 1.33
CA GLN A 275 -16.92 -18.72 1.89
C GLN A 275 -18.37 -18.38 1.51
N SER A 276 -18.61 -17.26 0.83
CA SER A 276 -19.95 -16.89 0.38
C SER A 276 -20.54 -17.98 -0.56
N PRO A 277 -21.84 -18.31 -0.49
CA PRO A 277 -22.44 -19.34 -1.37
C PRO A 277 -22.38 -19.01 -2.87
N ASP A 278 -22.05 -17.76 -3.22
CA ASP A 278 -21.81 -17.31 -4.59
C ASP A 278 -20.33 -17.34 -4.99
N SER A 279 -19.40 -17.56 -4.05
CA SER A 279 -17.97 -17.72 -4.26
C SER A 279 -17.52 -19.18 -4.23
N GLY A 280 -18.24 -20.04 -4.96
CA GLY A 280 -17.61 -21.23 -5.53
C GLY A 280 -16.46 -20.81 -6.48
N PRO A 281 -15.62 -21.73 -6.99
CA PRO A 281 -14.38 -21.41 -7.67
C PRO A 281 -14.63 -20.54 -8.91
N ASP A 282 -14.54 -19.23 -8.73
CA ASP A 282 -14.68 -18.21 -9.79
C ASP A 282 -13.31 -17.68 -10.22
N GLU A 283 -12.21 -18.22 -9.66
CA GLU A 283 -10.83 -18.05 -10.16
C GLU A 283 -10.60 -18.73 -11.53
N GLY A 284 -11.66 -19.26 -12.15
CA GLY A 284 -11.66 -19.76 -13.53
C GLY A 284 -12.97 -19.55 -14.29
N LYS A 285 -13.99 -18.88 -13.71
CA LYS A 285 -15.23 -18.53 -14.43
C LYS A 285 -15.07 -17.18 -15.09
N ASN A 286 -15.38 -17.09 -16.38
CA ASN A 286 -15.17 -15.97 -17.29
C ASN A 286 -13.71 -15.68 -17.67
N ALA A 287 -12.74 -16.48 -17.23
CA ALA A 287 -11.34 -16.30 -17.64
C ALA A 287 -11.18 -16.31 -19.17
N TRP A 288 -11.90 -17.21 -19.85
CA TRP A 288 -11.94 -17.26 -21.32
C TRP A 288 -12.52 -15.99 -21.95
N VAL A 289 -13.45 -15.30 -21.27
CA VAL A 289 -14.05 -14.05 -21.76
C VAL A 289 -13.09 -12.89 -21.56
N GLU A 290 -12.38 -12.83 -20.43
CA GLU A 290 -11.35 -11.81 -20.21
C GLU A 290 -10.17 -11.99 -21.18
N ASP A 291 -9.78 -13.23 -21.51
CA ASP A 291 -8.76 -13.50 -22.54
C ASP A 291 -9.20 -13.00 -23.92
N VAL A 292 -10.47 -13.24 -24.29
CA VAL A 292 -11.07 -12.75 -25.54
C VAL A 292 -11.18 -11.21 -25.54
N ILE A 293 -11.50 -10.59 -24.39
CA ILE A 293 -11.57 -9.12 -24.27
C ILE A 293 -10.17 -8.49 -24.34
N ALA A 294 -9.17 -9.10 -23.71
CA ALA A 294 -7.80 -8.61 -23.69
C ALA A 294 -7.14 -8.65 -25.08
N ASN A 295 -7.49 -9.63 -25.92
CA ASN A 295 -6.99 -9.72 -27.29
C ASN A 295 -8.02 -10.32 -28.27
N PRO A 296 -9.00 -9.53 -28.75
CA PRO A 296 -10.13 -10.02 -29.56
C PRO A 296 -9.73 -10.67 -30.90
N ASN A 297 -8.54 -10.34 -31.42
CA ASN A 297 -7.99 -10.88 -32.67
C ASN A 297 -6.75 -11.77 -32.43
N GLY A 298 -6.47 -12.14 -31.18
CA GLY A 298 -5.29 -12.89 -30.78
C GLY A 298 -5.50 -14.40 -30.73
N ASN A 299 -4.47 -15.12 -30.26
CA ASN A 299 -4.56 -16.55 -29.95
C ASN A 299 -5.28 -16.77 -28.62
N HIS A 300 -6.61 -16.76 -28.64
CA HIS A 300 -7.45 -17.26 -27.56
C HIS A 300 -8.14 -18.57 -28.01
N LEU A 301 -8.74 -19.32 -27.08
CA LEU A 301 -9.48 -20.55 -27.40
C LEU A 301 -10.62 -20.23 -28.38
N SER A 302 -10.77 -21.04 -29.42
CA SER A 302 -11.92 -20.95 -30.33
C SER A 302 -13.22 -21.31 -29.59
N PRO A 303 -14.40 -20.88 -30.06
CA PRO A 303 -15.68 -21.21 -29.42
C PRO A 303 -15.89 -22.71 -29.17
N SER A 304 -15.35 -23.58 -30.03
CA SER A 304 -15.36 -25.03 -29.85
C SER A 304 -14.41 -25.51 -28.74
N GLU A 305 -13.24 -24.90 -28.62
CA GLU A 305 -12.26 -25.26 -27.58
C GLU A 305 -12.70 -24.76 -26.20
N VAL A 306 -13.38 -23.61 -26.12
CA VAL A 306 -14.03 -23.11 -24.90
C VAL A 306 -15.07 -24.12 -24.40
N VAL A 307 -15.95 -24.61 -25.27
CA VAL A 307 -16.97 -25.61 -24.91
C VAL A 307 -16.32 -26.92 -24.46
N ALA A 308 -15.27 -27.38 -25.16
CA ALA A 308 -14.55 -28.60 -24.79
C ALA A 308 -13.86 -28.48 -23.42
N ALA A 309 -13.18 -27.36 -23.15
CA ALA A 309 -12.53 -27.10 -21.87
C ALA A 309 -13.54 -27.07 -20.71
N ILE A 310 -14.69 -26.43 -20.91
CA ILE A 310 -15.76 -26.37 -19.89
C ILE A 310 -16.37 -27.76 -19.65
N TYR A 311 -16.54 -28.57 -20.69
CA TYR A 311 -17.03 -29.95 -20.58
C TYR A 311 -16.08 -30.80 -19.70
N GLU A 312 -14.77 -30.78 -19.98
CA GLU A 312 -13.77 -31.52 -19.21
C GLU A 312 -13.73 -31.09 -17.74
N THR A 313 -13.86 -29.78 -17.48
CA THR A 313 -13.79 -29.24 -16.12
C THR A 313 -15.04 -29.59 -15.29
N ARG A 314 -16.20 -29.81 -15.93
CA ARG A 314 -17.51 -29.97 -15.25
C ARG A 314 -18.10 -31.37 -15.25
N ALA A 315 -17.56 -32.29 -16.04
CA ALA A 315 -17.91 -33.71 -15.96
C ALA A 315 -17.72 -34.31 -14.55
N SER A 316 -16.98 -33.62 -13.66
CA SER A 316 -16.71 -34.00 -12.27
C SER A 316 -17.71 -33.48 -11.23
N SER A 317 -18.68 -32.61 -11.59
CA SER A 317 -19.62 -32.01 -10.61
C SER A 317 -20.97 -31.64 -11.25
N PRO A 318 -22.05 -32.42 -11.03
CA PRO A 318 -23.36 -32.14 -11.60
C PRO A 318 -24.07 -30.99 -10.85
N THR A 319 -23.77 -29.76 -11.27
CA THR A 319 -24.53 -28.49 -11.15
C THR A 319 -25.40 -28.23 -9.90
N LEU A 320 -25.02 -27.19 -9.14
CA LEU A 320 -25.97 -26.30 -8.44
C LEU A 320 -26.72 -25.46 -9.49
N LYS A 321 -28.04 -25.65 -9.60
CA LYS A 321 -28.91 -24.85 -10.49
C LYS A 321 -29.09 -23.44 -9.90
N ARG A 322 -28.61 -22.39 -10.56
CA ARG A 322 -29.03 -21.01 -10.26
C ARG A 322 -30.45 -20.78 -10.78
N ALA A 323 -31.27 -20.03 -10.03
CA ALA A 323 -32.64 -19.69 -10.42
C ALA A 323 -32.72 -18.88 -11.73
N SER A 324 -31.65 -18.17 -12.10
CA SER A 324 -31.53 -17.37 -13.33
C SER A 324 -31.29 -18.18 -14.62
N CYS A 325 -31.03 -19.49 -14.51
CA CYS A 325 -30.83 -20.41 -15.64
C CYS A 325 -32.14 -20.99 -16.18
N GLU A 326 -33.26 -20.72 -15.50
CA GLU A 326 -34.61 -21.04 -15.96
C GLU A 326 -35.40 -19.73 -16.06
N THR A 327 -35.34 -19.07 -17.22
CA THR A 327 -36.18 -17.91 -17.51
C THR A 327 -37.64 -18.35 -17.60
N SER A 328 -38.56 -17.62 -16.98
CA SER A 328 -39.98 -17.98 -16.81
C SER A 328 -40.87 -17.91 -18.08
N GLY A 329 -40.30 -18.09 -19.27
CA GLY A 329 -41.02 -18.10 -20.55
C GLY A 329 -40.63 -19.27 -21.45
N ASP A 330 -41.45 -19.56 -22.47
CA ASP A 330 -41.28 -20.62 -23.49
C ASP A 330 -40.09 -20.38 -24.46
N TRP A 331 -38.95 -19.92 -23.94
CA TRP A 331 -37.74 -19.66 -24.73
C TRP A 331 -36.96 -20.96 -24.96
N GLY A 332 -36.51 -21.18 -26.20
CA GLY A 332 -35.66 -22.32 -26.53
C GLY A 332 -34.24 -22.16 -25.98
N ARG A 333 -33.54 -23.28 -25.74
CA ARG A 333 -32.14 -23.26 -25.31
C ARG A 333 -31.21 -23.09 -26.50
N ALA A 334 -30.25 -22.18 -26.39
CA ALA A 334 -29.27 -21.94 -27.43
C ALA A 334 -28.19 -23.03 -27.47
N ASN A 335 -27.65 -23.30 -28.64
CA ASN A 335 -26.43 -24.11 -28.77
C ASN A 335 -25.23 -23.38 -28.12
N ALA A 336 -24.45 -24.09 -27.30
CA ALA A 336 -23.35 -23.51 -26.54
C ALA A 336 -22.22 -22.95 -27.44
N LYS A 337 -21.89 -23.63 -28.54
CA LYS A 337 -20.84 -23.17 -29.46
C LYS A 337 -21.22 -21.85 -30.13
N ASP A 338 -22.48 -21.75 -30.55
CA ASP A 338 -23.02 -20.54 -31.17
C ASP A 338 -23.10 -19.37 -30.17
N ALA A 339 -23.44 -19.66 -28.91
CA ALA A 339 -23.46 -18.64 -27.86
C ALA A 339 -22.05 -18.11 -27.53
N ALA A 340 -21.05 -18.99 -27.45
CA ALA A 340 -19.65 -18.59 -27.26
C ALA A 340 -19.12 -17.74 -28.45
N ALA A 341 -19.49 -18.09 -29.69
CA ALA A 341 -19.17 -17.26 -30.86
C ALA A 341 -19.80 -15.86 -30.77
N CYS A 342 -21.02 -15.75 -30.22
CA CYS A 342 -21.65 -14.47 -30.01
C CYS A 342 -20.95 -13.61 -28.94
N VAL A 343 -20.41 -14.22 -27.88
CA VAL A 343 -19.60 -13.50 -26.88
C VAL A 343 -18.32 -12.92 -27.52
N GLN A 344 -17.66 -13.70 -28.37
CA GLN A 344 -16.46 -13.26 -29.09
C GLN A 344 -16.75 -12.10 -30.06
N GLU A 345 -17.87 -12.16 -30.79
CA GLU A 345 -18.32 -11.07 -31.66
C GLU A 345 -18.56 -9.77 -30.86
N LEU A 346 -19.15 -9.85 -29.66
CA LEU A 346 -19.38 -8.69 -28.81
C LEU A 346 -18.07 -8.05 -28.32
N ALA A 347 -17.09 -8.87 -27.92
CA ALA A 347 -15.76 -8.38 -27.55
C ALA A 347 -15.04 -7.72 -28.74
N THR A 348 -15.15 -8.33 -29.93
CA THR A 348 -14.58 -7.77 -31.17
C THR A 348 -15.19 -6.41 -31.52
N ARG A 349 -16.51 -6.27 -31.40
CA ARG A 349 -17.23 -4.99 -31.62
C ARG A 349 -16.81 -3.92 -30.63
N SER A 350 -16.58 -4.27 -29.36
CA SER A 350 -16.05 -3.32 -28.38
C SER A 350 -14.66 -2.83 -28.75
N GLY A 351 -13.79 -3.74 -29.23
CA GLY A 351 -12.46 -3.37 -29.76
C GLY A 351 -12.49 -2.39 -30.93
N GLN A 352 -13.62 -2.34 -31.67
CA GLN A 352 -13.88 -1.36 -32.73
C GLN A 352 -14.54 -0.06 -32.24
N GLY A 353 -14.75 0.08 -30.93
CA GLY A 353 -15.39 1.24 -30.30
C GLY A 353 -16.92 1.26 -30.38
N ILE A 354 -17.56 0.16 -30.78
CA ILE A 354 -19.01 0.06 -30.93
C ILE A 354 -19.67 -0.17 -29.56
N GLN A 355 -20.70 0.61 -29.25
CA GLN A 355 -21.51 0.46 -28.03
C GLN A 355 -22.74 -0.41 -28.28
N CYS A 356 -23.15 -1.16 -27.25
CA CYS A 356 -24.34 -2.00 -27.29
C CYS A 356 -25.52 -1.19 -26.74
N GLU A 357 -26.38 -0.70 -27.63
CA GLU A 357 -27.47 0.24 -27.29
C GLU A 357 -28.87 -0.35 -27.49
N ILE A 358 -29.78 -0.07 -26.56
CA ILE A 358 -31.22 -0.29 -26.70
C ILE A 358 -31.88 1.04 -27.10
N GLY A 359 -32.63 1.03 -28.20
CA GLY A 359 -33.34 2.19 -28.72
C GLY A 359 -34.51 2.66 -27.83
N PHE A 360 -34.90 3.93 -27.96
CA PHE A 360 -35.89 4.60 -27.10
C PHE A 360 -37.28 3.92 -27.07
N SER A 361 -37.67 3.23 -28.15
CA SER A 361 -38.96 2.55 -28.30
C SER A 361 -38.89 1.03 -28.19
N SER A 362 -37.73 0.46 -27.87
CA SER A 362 -37.54 -1.00 -27.84
C SER A 362 -37.41 -1.51 -26.41
N TRP A 363 -38.25 -2.49 -26.06
CA TRP A 363 -38.15 -3.22 -24.79
C TRP A 363 -37.08 -4.32 -24.85
N PHE A 364 -36.75 -4.77 -26.06
CA PHE A 364 -35.80 -5.83 -26.35
C PHE A 364 -34.88 -5.42 -27.51
N GLN A 365 -33.59 -5.70 -27.40
CA GLN A 365 -32.64 -5.50 -28.48
C GLN A 365 -31.77 -6.74 -28.66
N ASP A 366 -31.55 -7.11 -29.91
CA ASP A 366 -30.66 -8.20 -30.28
C ASP A 366 -29.27 -7.63 -30.49
N PHE A 367 -28.28 -8.11 -29.72
CA PHE A 367 -26.89 -7.68 -29.87
C PHE A 367 -26.09 -8.62 -30.75
N CYS A 368 -26.37 -9.93 -30.65
CA CYS A 368 -25.77 -10.94 -31.52
C CYS A 368 -26.75 -12.06 -31.83
N ARG A 369 -26.68 -12.58 -33.06
CA ARG A 369 -27.39 -13.77 -33.52
C ARG A 369 -26.47 -14.59 -34.41
N ILE A 370 -26.05 -15.76 -33.93
CA ILE A 370 -25.22 -16.72 -34.68
C ILE A 370 -25.87 -18.08 -34.52
N GLY A 371 -26.11 -18.78 -35.63
CA GLY A 371 -26.72 -20.12 -35.62
C GLY A 371 -28.01 -20.19 -34.78
N ASN A 372 -28.01 -21.06 -33.78
CA ASN A 372 -29.11 -21.26 -32.83
C ASN A 372 -28.94 -20.45 -31.52
N ALA A 373 -28.03 -19.47 -31.46
CA ALA A 373 -27.86 -18.64 -30.28
C ALA A 373 -28.16 -17.16 -30.54
N LYS A 374 -28.75 -16.54 -29.53
CA LYS A 374 -29.13 -15.13 -29.52
C LYS A 374 -28.77 -14.51 -28.18
N ILE A 375 -27.96 -13.44 -28.21
CA ILE A 375 -27.69 -12.59 -27.05
C ILE A 375 -28.54 -11.33 -27.18
N THR A 376 -29.46 -11.17 -26.24
CA THR A 376 -30.40 -10.03 -26.23
C THR A 376 -30.25 -9.24 -24.95
N ALA A 377 -30.75 -8.02 -24.96
CA ALA A 377 -30.99 -7.27 -23.75
C ALA A 377 -32.43 -6.80 -23.64
N SER A 378 -32.93 -6.82 -22.41
CA SER A 378 -34.27 -6.38 -22.03
C SER A 378 -34.20 -5.29 -20.97
N THR A 379 -35.00 -4.24 -21.12
CA THR A 379 -35.09 -3.14 -20.14
C THR A 379 -36.49 -3.06 -19.56
N GLY A 380 -36.61 -2.78 -18.26
CA GLY A 380 -37.89 -2.52 -17.59
C GLY A 380 -38.44 -1.10 -17.81
N THR A 381 -37.67 -0.22 -18.47
CA THR A 381 -38.04 1.18 -18.72
C THR A 381 -37.77 1.57 -20.17
N GLN A 382 -38.71 2.28 -20.82
CA GLN A 382 -38.53 2.87 -22.16
C GLN A 382 -37.60 4.09 -22.10
N SER A 383 -36.31 3.83 -21.95
CA SER A 383 -35.26 4.85 -21.98
C SER A 383 -34.11 4.33 -22.83
N LYS A 384 -33.47 5.21 -23.62
CA LYS A 384 -32.23 4.85 -24.32
C LYS A 384 -31.19 4.42 -23.28
N LYS A 385 -30.67 3.20 -23.39
CA LYS A 385 -29.61 2.70 -22.52
C LYS A 385 -28.50 2.11 -23.38
N SER A 386 -27.26 2.41 -23.03
CA SER A 386 -26.06 1.95 -23.73
C SER A 386 -25.07 1.40 -22.72
N ALA A 387 -24.43 0.28 -23.06
CA ALA A 387 -23.31 -0.25 -22.31
C ALA A 387 -22.17 -0.59 -23.25
N ASN A 388 -20.95 -0.66 -22.71
CA ASN A 388 -19.82 -1.18 -23.46
C ASN A 388 -20.10 -2.65 -23.82
N CYS A 389 -19.88 -3.04 -25.08
CA CYS A 389 -20.12 -4.42 -25.49
C CYS A 389 -19.23 -5.43 -24.75
N ASN A 390 -18.10 -5.02 -24.13
CA ASN A 390 -17.32 -5.86 -23.22
C ASN A 390 -18.09 -6.19 -21.94
N ASP A 391 -18.85 -5.25 -21.40
CA ASP A 391 -19.64 -5.50 -20.19
C ASP A 391 -20.83 -6.43 -20.51
N VAL A 392 -21.40 -6.30 -21.70
CA VAL A 392 -22.40 -7.25 -22.22
C VAL A 392 -21.78 -8.64 -22.45
N ALA A 393 -20.56 -8.72 -22.98
CA ALA A 393 -19.82 -9.96 -23.17
C ALA A 393 -19.52 -10.65 -21.83
N ARG A 394 -19.11 -9.90 -20.79
CA ARG A 394 -18.92 -10.42 -19.43
C ARG A 394 -20.20 -10.98 -18.82
N ALA A 395 -21.31 -10.25 -18.96
CA ALA A 395 -22.61 -10.72 -18.48
C ALA A 395 -23.06 -12.00 -19.22
N ALA A 396 -22.87 -12.06 -20.53
CA ALA A 396 -23.14 -13.26 -21.31
C ALA A 396 -22.20 -14.43 -20.94
N GLY A 397 -20.92 -14.15 -20.68
CA GLY A 397 -19.95 -15.10 -20.13
C GLY A 397 -20.43 -15.73 -18.82
N LYS A 398 -20.92 -14.89 -17.89
CA LYS A 398 -21.47 -15.37 -16.62
C LYS A 398 -22.66 -16.29 -16.82
N ILE A 399 -23.55 -15.97 -17.78
CA ILE A 399 -24.68 -16.85 -18.13
C ILE A 399 -24.17 -18.16 -18.72
N PHE A 400 -23.19 -18.09 -19.62
CA PHE A 400 -22.57 -19.25 -20.24
C PHE A 400 -22.00 -20.20 -19.19
N ASP A 401 -21.17 -19.65 -18.30
CA ASP A 401 -20.54 -20.41 -17.25
C ASP A 401 -21.56 -20.82 -16.18
N SER A 402 -22.61 -20.09 -15.87
CA SER A 402 -23.54 -20.53 -14.82
C SER A 402 -24.63 -21.49 -15.31
N CYS A 403 -25.00 -21.43 -16.59
CA CYS A 403 -26.22 -22.06 -17.11
C CYS A 403 -26.00 -23.07 -18.24
N TRP A 404 -24.74 -23.37 -18.60
CA TRP A 404 -24.40 -24.43 -19.53
C TRP A 404 -24.82 -25.82 -19.00
N ARG A 405 -25.30 -26.67 -19.91
CA ARG A 405 -25.76 -28.04 -19.63
C ARG A 405 -24.98 -29.07 -20.44
N ALA A 406 -24.95 -30.30 -19.93
CA ALA A 406 -24.25 -31.44 -20.55
C ALA A 406 -24.78 -31.84 -21.93
N ASP A 407 -25.96 -31.35 -22.34
CA ASP A 407 -26.53 -31.50 -23.68
C ASP A 407 -26.01 -30.44 -24.67
N GLU A 408 -24.93 -29.73 -24.32
CA GLU A 408 -24.31 -28.64 -25.09
C GLU A 408 -25.25 -27.45 -25.35
N THR A 409 -26.21 -27.24 -24.45
CA THR A 409 -27.12 -26.10 -24.51
C THR A 409 -26.92 -25.11 -23.37
N VAL A 410 -27.27 -23.86 -23.61
CA VAL A 410 -27.19 -22.77 -22.62
C VAL A 410 -28.44 -21.88 -22.72
N MET A 411 -28.96 -21.47 -21.58
CA MET A 411 -30.04 -20.50 -21.49
C MET A 411 -30.01 -19.83 -20.12
N GLY A 412 -30.21 -18.52 -20.07
CA GLY A 412 -30.31 -17.82 -18.81
C GLY A 412 -30.29 -16.32 -18.98
N SER A 413 -30.36 -15.62 -17.85
CA SER A 413 -30.33 -14.16 -17.81
C SER A 413 -29.47 -13.63 -16.68
N GLU A 414 -28.75 -12.54 -16.94
CA GLU A 414 -27.89 -11.86 -15.96
C GLU A 414 -28.17 -10.36 -15.99
N GLN A 415 -28.24 -9.74 -14.81
CA GLN A 415 -28.48 -8.31 -14.70
C GLN A 415 -27.18 -7.54 -14.84
N LEU A 416 -27.12 -6.61 -15.80
CA LEU A 416 -26.00 -5.69 -15.94
C LEU A 416 -26.27 -4.44 -15.09
N ASP A 417 -25.45 -4.20 -14.06
CA ASP A 417 -25.61 -3.20 -12.97
C ASP A 417 -26.39 -1.92 -13.36
N GLY A 418 -27.70 -1.94 -13.14
CA GLY A 418 -28.59 -0.79 -13.35
C GLY A 418 -28.91 -0.42 -14.81
N VAL A 419 -28.29 -1.08 -15.80
CA VAL A 419 -28.49 -0.78 -17.22
C VAL A 419 -29.64 -1.61 -17.80
N PHE A 420 -29.40 -2.86 -18.17
CA PHE A 420 -30.42 -3.76 -18.72
C PHE A 420 -30.09 -5.22 -18.37
N GLN A 421 -31.07 -6.11 -18.51
CA GLN A 421 -30.88 -7.54 -18.29
C GLN A 421 -30.42 -8.18 -19.60
N VAL A 422 -29.31 -8.91 -19.56
CA VAL A 422 -28.76 -9.65 -20.70
C VAL A 422 -29.32 -11.07 -20.68
N ASN A 423 -29.73 -11.60 -21.82
CA ASN A 423 -30.30 -12.94 -21.94
C ASN A 423 -29.62 -13.73 -23.05
N ILE A 424 -29.37 -15.02 -22.81
CA ILE A 424 -28.97 -16.00 -23.84
C ILE A 424 -30.14 -16.96 -24.08
N LEU A 425 -30.61 -17.03 -25.32
CA LEU A 425 -31.73 -17.88 -25.74
C LEU A 425 -31.60 -18.32 -27.20
N ALA A 426 -32.35 -19.34 -27.60
CA ALA A 426 -32.51 -19.71 -28.99
C ALA A 426 -33.40 -18.71 -29.74
N PRO A 427 -33.16 -18.48 -31.05
CA PRO A 427 -33.88 -17.51 -31.86
C PRO A 427 -35.37 -17.81 -32.10
#